data_AF-A0AAV4AGQ8-F1
#
_entry.id   AF-A0AAV4AGQ8-F1
#
_cell.length_a   1.000
_cell.length_b   1.000
_cell.length_c   1.000
_cell.angle_alpha   90.00
_cell.angle_beta   90.00
_cell.angle_gamma   90.00
#
_symmetry.space_group_name_H-M   'P 1'
#
loop_
_entity.id
_entity.type
_entity.pdbx_description
1 polymer ?
#
loop_
_entity_poly.entity_id
_entity_poly.type
_entity_poly.pdbx_seq_one_letter_code
_entity_poly.pdbx_strand_id
1 'polypeptide(L)'
;MSTSENRFRFNSRQQAENETIDQFVTVLRLLAEGCEFGELQPSLIRDRVICSTKESPIKERLLQEDDPTLEEALKIARSLEASKPDLTSMGDAVRVHMVRAPR
;
A
#
# COMPACT_ATOMS: atom_id res chain seq x y z
N MET A 1 -24.48 -3.76 12.53
CA MET A 1 -23.87 -4.58 11.46
C MET A 1 -23.57 -5.96 12.03
N SER A 2 -23.84 -7.01 11.27
CA SER A 2 -23.50 -8.37 11.68
C SER A 2 -22.02 -8.68 11.46
N THR A 3 -21.49 -9.70 12.15
CA THR A 3 -20.12 -10.19 11.94
C THR A 3 -19.90 -10.59 10.47
N SER A 4 -20.89 -11.21 9.83
CA SER A 4 -20.86 -11.55 8.40
C SER A 4 -20.76 -10.32 7.48
N GLU A 5 -21.49 -9.26 7.80
CA GLU A 5 -21.45 -8.00 7.05
C GLU A 5 -20.09 -7.29 7.19
N ASN A 6 -19.52 -7.28 8.39
CA ASN A 6 -18.18 -6.74 8.64
C ASN A 6 -17.11 -7.54 7.88
N ARG A 7 -17.18 -8.87 7.93
CA ARG A 7 -16.27 -9.76 7.18
C ARG A 7 -16.39 -9.58 5.68
N PHE A 8 -17.60 -9.38 5.17
CA PHE A 8 -17.80 -9.06 3.75
C PHE A 8 -17.08 -7.75 3.40
N ARG A 9 -17.32 -6.67 4.14
CA ARG A 9 -16.67 -5.36 3.89
C ARG A 9 -15.15 -5.42 3.99
N PHE A 10 -14.62 -6.13 4.98
CA PHE A 10 -13.18 -6.36 5.14
C PHE A 10 -12.60 -7.07 3.90
N ASN A 11 -13.22 -8.16 3.46
CA ASN A 11 -12.73 -8.95 2.34
C ASN A 11 -12.92 -8.28 0.97
N SER A 12 -13.91 -7.40 0.83
CA SER A 12 -14.15 -6.62 -0.38
C SER A 12 -13.29 -5.35 -0.48
N ARG A 13 -12.54 -5.00 0.56
CA ARG A 13 -11.79 -3.75 0.62
C ARG A 13 -10.57 -3.78 -0.32
N GLN A 14 -10.56 -2.87 -1.31
CA GLN A 14 -9.46 -2.63 -2.26
C GLN A 14 -8.81 -1.28 -2.02
N GLN A 15 -7.47 -1.16 -2.05
CA GLN A 15 -6.77 0.12 -1.92
C GLN A 15 -7.22 1.09 -3.03
N ALA A 16 -7.55 2.33 -2.67
CA ALA A 16 -7.95 3.34 -3.65
C ALA A 16 -6.73 3.96 -4.37
N GLU A 17 -6.92 4.52 -5.57
CA GLU A 17 -5.85 5.10 -6.41
C GLU A 17 -4.95 6.10 -5.67
N ASN A 18 -5.53 6.94 -4.82
CA ASN A 18 -4.82 7.99 -4.07
C ASN A 18 -4.70 7.67 -2.58
N GLU A 19 -4.84 6.39 -2.21
CA GLU A 19 -4.73 5.94 -0.83
C GLU A 19 -3.35 5.35 -0.57
N THR A 20 -2.69 5.84 0.47
CA THR A 20 -1.41 5.30 0.96
C THR A 20 -1.59 3.95 1.64
N ILE A 21 -0.51 3.17 1.75
CA ILE A 21 -0.52 1.89 2.48
C ILE A 21 -0.99 2.07 3.92
N ASP A 22 -0.54 3.11 4.61
CA ASP A 22 -0.91 3.33 6.02
C ASP A 22 -2.39 3.71 6.17
N GLN A 23 -2.95 4.52 5.26
CA GLN A 23 -4.38 4.82 5.23
C GLN A 23 -5.19 3.55 4.96
N PHE A 24 -4.79 2.75 3.97
CA PHE A 24 -5.44 1.49 3.64
C PHE A 24 -5.52 0.55 4.83
N VAL A 25 -4.40 0.35 5.51
CA VAL A 25 -4.28 -0.54 6.68
C VAL A 25 -5.06 -0.01 7.88
N THR A 26 -5.12 1.31 8.07
CA THR A 26 -5.96 1.92 9.10
C THR A 26 -7.43 1.56 8.89
N VAL A 27 -7.92 1.63 7.64
CA VAL A 27 -9.30 1.23 7.32
C VAL A 27 -9.50 -0.28 7.51
N LEU A 28 -8.53 -1.11 7.13
CA LEU A 28 -8.60 -2.56 7.36
C LEU A 28 -8.69 -2.90 8.86
N ARG A 29 -7.93 -2.22 9.71
CA ARG A 29 -7.98 -2.41 11.17
C ARG A 29 -9.36 -2.06 11.72
N LEU A 30 -9.93 -0.93 11.30
CA LEU A 30 -11.27 -0.52 11.71
C LEU A 30 -12.35 -1.52 11.26
N LEU A 31 -12.26 -2.04 10.03
CA LEU A 31 -13.19 -3.07 9.55
C LEU A 31 -13.04 -4.39 10.31
N ALA A 32 -11.83 -4.74 10.73
CA ALA A 32 -11.54 -5.98 11.44
C ALA A 32 -12.11 -6.01 12.88
N GLU A 33 -12.30 -4.87 13.54
CA GLU A 33 -12.86 -4.78 14.90
C GLU A 33 -14.21 -5.50 15.04
N GLY A 34 -15.06 -5.40 14.01
CA GLY A 34 -16.36 -6.04 13.98
C GLY A 34 -16.38 -7.46 13.40
N CYS A 35 -15.22 -8.05 13.08
CA CYS A 35 -15.13 -9.33 12.38
C CYS A 35 -14.91 -10.55 13.29
N GLU A 36 -14.63 -10.33 14.58
CA GLU A 36 -14.32 -11.42 15.54
C GLU A 36 -13.19 -12.34 15.03
N PHE A 37 -12.12 -11.75 14.50
CA PHE A 37 -10.98 -12.53 13.99
C PHE A 37 -10.04 -13.04 15.10
N GLY A 38 -10.08 -12.44 16.29
CA GLY A 38 -9.20 -12.82 17.41
C GLY A 38 -7.73 -12.71 17.03
N GLU A 39 -6.94 -13.71 17.44
CA GLU A 39 -5.49 -13.76 17.20
C GLU A 39 -5.10 -13.80 15.72
N LEU A 40 -6.02 -14.15 14.82
CA LEU A 40 -5.78 -14.16 13.37
C LEU A 40 -5.91 -12.77 12.74
N GLN A 41 -6.35 -11.75 13.48
CA GLN A 41 -6.54 -10.41 12.93
C GLN A 41 -5.29 -9.85 12.22
N PRO A 42 -4.06 -9.95 12.77
CA PRO A 42 -2.87 -9.44 12.10
C PRO A 42 -2.55 -10.18 10.79
N SER A 43 -2.66 -11.51 10.76
CA SER A 43 -2.39 -12.31 9.55
C SER A 43 -3.43 -12.05 8.47
N LEU A 44 -4.71 -11.92 8.83
CA LEU A 44 -5.78 -11.59 7.88
C LEU A 44 -5.62 -10.19 7.30
N ILE A 45 -5.19 -9.20 8.09
CA ILE A 45 -4.88 -7.86 7.58
C ILE A 45 -3.72 -7.94 6.59
N ARG A 46 -2.65 -8.67 6.92
CA ARG A 46 -1.50 -8.88 6.02
C ARG A 46 -1.96 -9.51 4.70
N ASP A 47 -2.72 -10.59 4.76
CA ASP A 47 -3.20 -11.30 3.57
C ASP A 47 -4.06 -10.37 2.70
N ARG A 48 -4.85 -9.49 3.33
CA ARG A 48 -5.62 -8.47 2.63
C ARG A 48 -4.73 -7.41 2.00
N VAL A 49 -3.66 -6.96 2.66
CA VAL A 49 -2.65 -6.06 2.08
C VAL A 49 -2.01 -6.68 0.83
N ILE A 50 -1.58 -7.94 0.92
CA ILE A 50 -0.97 -8.67 -0.21
C ILE A 50 -1.97 -8.73 -1.37
N CYS A 51 -3.22 -9.12 -1.12
CA CYS A 51 -4.18 -9.36 -2.18
C CYS A 51 -4.77 -8.08 -2.79
N SER A 52 -4.90 -7.00 -2.01
CA SER A 52 -5.69 -5.79 -2.37
C SER A 52 -4.90 -4.49 -2.44
N THR A 53 -3.58 -4.55 -2.33
CA THR A 53 -2.75 -3.40 -2.71
C THR A 53 -2.89 -3.11 -4.21
N LYS A 54 -2.92 -1.83 -4.58
CA LYS A 54 -2.93 -1.39 -5.98
C LYS A 54 -1.57 -1.53 -6.66
N GLU A 55 -0.51 -1.56 -5.84
CA GLU A 55 0.86 -1.50 -6.31
C GLU A 55 1.41 -2.91 -6.57
N SER A 56 1.47 -3.31 -7.84
CA SER A 56 2.02 -4.62 -8.24
C SER A 56 3.39 -4.92 -7.62
N PRO A 57 4.36 -3.98 -7.54
CA PRO A 57 5.66 -4.25 -6.93
C PRO A 57 5.58 -4.62 -5.45
N ILE A 58 4.61 -4.07 -4.71
CA ILE A 58 4.41 -4.41 -3.29
C ILE A 58 3.93 -5.86 -3.19
N LYS A 59 2.91 -6.24 -3.97
CA LYS A 59 2.40 -7.61 -4.02
C LYS A 59 3.48 -8.61 -4.40
N GLU A 60 4.23 -8.34 -5.47
CA GLU A 60 5.31 -9.21 -5.95
C GLU A 60 6.40 -9.39 -4.90
N ARG A 61 6.84 -8.31 -4.24
CA ARG A 61 7.87 -8.42 -3.21
C ARG A 61 7.39 -9.21 -2.00
N LEU A 62 6.17 -8.96 -1.53
CA LEU A 62 5.62 -9.67 -0.37
C LEU A 62 5.44 -11.17 -0.62
N LEU A 63 5.12 -11.58 -1.85
CA LEU A 63 5.01 -12.99 -2.24
C LEU A 63 6.36 -13.72 -2.31
N GLN A 64 7.48 -13.00 -2.27
CA GLN A 64 8.83 -13.59 -2.22
C GLN A 64 9.35 -13.77 -0.79
N GLU A 65 8.69 -13.17 0.21
CA GLU A 65 9.05 -13.34 1.61
C GLU A 65 8.47 -14.64 2.17
N ASP A 66 9.20 -15.28 3.08
CA ASP A 66 8.75 -16.48 3.78
C ASP A 66 7.85 -16.10 4.96
N ASP A 67 6.54 -16.15 4.75
CA ASP A 67 5.47 -15.85 5.72
C ASP A 67 5.73 -14.60 6.60
N PRO A 68 5.85 -13.40 6.00
CA PRO A 68 6.18 -12.20 6.75
C PRO A 68 5.09 -11.88 7.77
N THR A 69 5.47 -11.36 8.93
CA THR A 69 4.52 -10.76 9.87
C THR A 69 3.84 -9.54 9.25
N LEU A 70 2.73 -9.09 9.84
CA LEU A 70 2.08 -7.85 9.41
C LEU A 70 3.05 -6.66 9.48
N GLU A 71 3.88 -6.56 10.51
CA GLU A 71 4.83 -5.46 10.66
C GLU A 71 5.90 -5.46 9.56
N GLU A 72 6.47 -6.62 9.26
CA GLU A 72 7.45 -6.80 8.17
C GLU A 72 6.83 -6.46 6.82
N ALA A 73 5.62 -6.94 6.56
CA ALA A 73 4.90 -6.65 5.32
C ALA A 73 4.66 -5.14 5.14
N LEU A 74 4.28 -4.43 6.20
CA LEU A 74 4.06 -2.99 6.15
C LEU A 74 5.38 -2.22 5.98
N LYS A 75 6.48 -2.70 6.57
CA LYS A 75 7.81 -2.09 6.37
C LYS A 75 8.24 -2.18 4.90
N ILE A 76 8.08 -3.34 4.28
CA ILE A 76 8.36 -3.55 2.86
C ILE A 76 7.47 -2.65 1.99
N ALA A 77 6.16 -2.67 2.25
CA ALA A 77 5.18 -1.90 1.49
C ALA A 77 5.48 -0.39 1.53
N ARG A 78 5.75 0.18 2.72
CA ARG A 78 6.14 1.59 2.86
C ARG A 78 7.44 1.93 2.15
N SER A 79 8.44 1.06 2.22
CA SER A 79 9.72 1.28 1.53
C SER A 79 9.54 1.36 0.02
N LEU A 80 8.68 0.51 -0.54
CA LEU A 80 8.38 0.48 -1.97
C LEU A 80 7.47 1.63 -2.41
N GLU A 81 6.51 2.02 -1.57
CA GLU A 81 5.66 3.20 -1.79
C GLU A 81 6.50 4.48 -1.87
N ALA A 82 7.42 4.68 -0.92
CA ALA A 82 8.31 5.84 -0.90
C ALA A 82 9.33 5.87 -2.05
N SER A 83 9.62 4.72 -2.67
CA SER A 83 10.54 4.62 -3.81
C SER A 83 9.87 4.93 -5.15
N LYS A 84 8.55 5.13 -5.18
CA LYS A 84 7.85 5.51 -6.42
C LYS A 84 8.17 6.96 -6.76
N PRO A 85 8.59 7.25 -8.00
CA PRO A 85 8.70 8.63 -8.44
C PRO A 85 7.29 9.24 -8.45
N ASP A 86 7.08 10.31 -7.69
CA ASP A 86 5.89 11.14 -7.79
C ASP A 86 5.84 11.73 -9.21
N LEU A 87 5.06 11.10 -10.10
CA LEU A 87 4.89 11.55 -11.48
C LEU A 87 4.19 12.93 -11.56
N THR A 88 3.74 13.46 -10.43
CA THR A 88 3.17 14.81 -10.25
C THR A 88 4.18 15.89 -9.91
N SER A 89 5.46 15.57 -9.68
CA SER A 89 6.50 16.57 -9.34
C SER A 89 7.74 16.47 -10.22
N MET A 90 7.57 16.33 -11.54
CA MET A 90 8.60 16.64 -12.53
C MET A 90 7.99 17.37 -13.73
N GLY A 91 7.35 18.50 -13.44
CA GLY A 91 6.97 19.50 -14.44
C GLY A 91 7.49 20.85 -13.99
N ASP A 92 8.82 21.03 -13.92
CA ASP A 92 9.49 22.31 -14.21
C ASP A 92 11.01 22.23 -13.96
N ALA A 93 11.76 22.89 -14.86
CA ALA A 93 13.23 23.04 -14.94
C ALA A 93 13.98 21.80 -15.45
N VAL A 94 14.70 21.83 -16.59
CA VAL A 94 15.70 22.82 -16.99
C VAL A 94 15.80 22.90 -18.53
N ARG A 95 15.53 24.06 -19.13
CA ARG A 95 16.02 24.40 -20.48
C ARG A 95 17.33 25.19 -20.32
N VAL A 96 18.48 24.52 -20.34
CA VAL A 96 19.77 25.21 -20.48
C VAL A 96 19.88 25.76 -21.90
N HIS A 97 19.63 27.06 -22.06
CA HIS A 97 20.02 27.78 -23.25
C HIS A 97 21.55 27.84 -23.27
N MET A 98 22.18 27.15 -24.23
CA MET A 98 23.62 27.26 -24.47
C MET A 98 23.92 28.68 -24.93
N VAL A 99 24.63 29.45 -24.09
CA VAL A 99 25.15 30.77 -24.44
C VAL A 99 26.26 30.57 -25.47
N ARG A 100 26.10 31.24 -26.63
CA ARG A 100 27.14 31.34 -27.67
C ARG A 100 28.45 31.87 -27.07
N ALA A 101 29.56 31.21 -27.36
CA ALA A 101 30.89 31.79 -27.19
C ALA A 101 31.39 32.37 -28.54
N PRO A 102 31.83 33.64 -28.61
CA PRO A 102 32.47 34.20 -29.80
C PRO A 102 34.00 34.23 -29.66
N ARG A 103 34.72 33.59 -30.57
CA ARG A 103 35.60 34.19 -31.60
C ARG A 103 36.40 33.10 -32.29
#